data_AF-A0A6I4MUG2-F1
#
_entry.id   AF-A0A6I4MUG2-F1
#
_cell.length_a   1.000
_cell.length_b   1.000
_cell.length_c   1.000
_cell.angle_alpha   90.00
_cell.angle_beta   90.00
_cell.angle_gamma   90.00
#
_symmetry.space_group_name_H-M   'P 1'
#
loop_
_entity.id
_entity.type
_entity.pdbx_description
1 polymer ?
#
loop_
_entity_poly.entity_id
_entity_poly.type
_entity_poly.pdbx_seq_one_letter_code
_entity_poly.pdbx_strand_id
1 'polypeptide(L)'
;PTHGMSPNFLMEPGAPVVGKSYEEVAGPWDKGVTPIPLKLDRPPSLLDHARTALFMVSDDAAYMSGQIISSCDGGTLARVSIPFPEDQGTPSL
;
A
#
# COMPACT_ATOMS: atom_id res chain seq x y z
N PRO A 1 -3.23 9.60 4.00
CA PRO A 1 -3.43 8.15 3.74
C PRO A 1 -2.44 7.73 2.65
N THR A 2 -1.78 6.59 2.83
CA THR A 2 -0.77 6.03 1.93
C THR A 2 -0.82 4.50 2.04
N HIS A 3 -0.13 3.80 1.16
CA HIS A 3 0.05 2.35 1.19
C HIS A 3 -1.28 1.58 1.21
N GLY A 4 -2.21 1.89 0.31
CA GLY A 4 -3.48 1.16 0.22
C GLY A 4 -4.58 1.68 1.15
N MET A 5 -4.30 2.70 1.98
CA MET A 5 -5.30 3.35 2.84
C MET A 5 -6.34 4.12 2.02
N SER A 6 -7.58 4.15 2.51
CA SER A 6 -8.69 4.85 1.86
C SER A 6 -8.48 6.37 1.80
N PRO A 7 -8.85 7.06 0.71
CA PRO A 7 -8.86 8.51 0.64
C PRO A 7 -9.96 9.12 1.54
N ASN A 8 -10.95 8.34 1.98
CA ASN A 8 -12.00 8.80 2.91
C ASN A 8 -11.42 9.31 4.24
N PHE A 9 -10.21 8.92 4.62
CA PHE A 9 -9.51 9.47 5.80
C PHE A 9 -9.24 10.98 5.72
N LEU A 10 -9.27 11.57 4.51
CA LEU A 10 -9.10 13.01 4.29
C LEU A 10 -10.43 13.74 4.05
N MET A 11 -11.55 13.03 4.09
CA MET A 11 -12.88 13.57 3.76
C MET A 11 -13.67 13.90 5.03
N GLU A 12 -14.69 14.74 4.87
CA GLU A 12 -15.61 15.08 5.96
C GLU A 12 -16.35 13.84 6.51
N PRO A 13 -16.67 13.81 7.81
CA PRO A 13 -17.48 12.75 8.39
C PRO A 13 -18.82 12.58 7.64
N GLY A 14 -19.18 11.33 7.33
CA GLY A 14 -20.41 11.01 6.59
C GLY A 14 -20.29 11.12 5.07
N ALA A 15 -19.12 11.49 4.53
CA ALA A 15 -18.89 11.44 3.09
C ALA A 15 -19.09 10.00 2.53
N PRO A 16 -19.61 9.85 1.30
CA PRO A 16 -19.75 8.55 0.66
C PRO A 16 -18.44 7.78 0.59
N VAL A 17 -18.50 6.46 0.78
CA VAL A 17 -17.32 5.58 0.69
C VAL A 17 -16.85 5.51 -0.76
N VAL A 18 -15.58 5.85 -1.00
CA VAL A 18 -14.98 5.86 -2.35
C VAL A 18 -14.71 4.44 -2.86
N GLY A 19 -14.40 3.51 -1.95
CA GLY A 19 -14.13 2.11 -2.29
C GLY A 19 -12.80 1.86 -3.01
N LYS A 20 -11.88 2.84 -2.97
CA LYS A 20 -10.53 2.77 -3.55
C LYS A 20 -9.49 3.21 -2.51
N SER A 21 -8.22 2.88 -2.73
CA SER A 21 -7.10 3.46 -1.99
C SER A 21 -6.76 4.87 -2.47
N TYR A 22 -5.94 5.58 -1.69
CA TYR A 22 -5.40 6.87 -2.06
C TYR A 22 -4.57 6.78 -3.36
N GLU A 23 -3.72 5.76 -3.50
CA GLU A 23 -2.91 5.54 -4.70
C GLU A 23 -3.76 5.26 -5.94
N GLU A 24 -4.89 4.57 -5.79
CA GLU A 24 -5.83 4.30 -6.90
C GLU A 24 -6.56 5.56 -7.40
N VAL A 25 -6.59 6.64 -6.62
CA VAL A 25 -7.23 7.91 -6.98
C VAL A 25 -6.24 9.05 -7.27
N ALA A 26 -4.97 8.90 -6.90
CA ALA A 26 -3.94 9.94 -7.01
C ALA A 26 -3.48 10.23 -8.45
N GLY A 27 -3.80 9.35 -9.41
CA GLY A 27 -3.43 9.48 -10.81
C GLY A 27 -2.99 8.15 -11.43
N PRO A 28 -2.37 8.18 -12.62
CA PRO A 28 -1.79 6.99 -13.24
C PRO A 28 -0.70 6.38 -12.36
N TRP A 29 -0.72 5.05 -12.21
CA TRP A 29 0.29 4.32 -11.47
C TRP A 29 1.52 4.07 -12.33
N ASP A 30 2.62 4.76 -12.06
CA ASP A 30 3.91 4.53 -12.72
C ASP A 30 4.91 3.85 -11.76
N LYS A 31 5.16 2.55 -11.99
CA LYS A 31 6.14 1.77 -11.22
C LYS A 31 7.57 2.29 -11.35
N GLY A 32 7.86 3.05 -12.42
CA GLY A 32 9.14 3.68 -12.69
C GLY A 32 9.52 4.75 -11.66
N VAL A 33 8.53 5.48 -11.12
CA VAL A 33 8.75 6.62 -10.20
C VAL A 33 8.08 6.46 -8.84
N THR A 34 7.26 5.42 -8.63
CA THR A 34 6.67 5.16 -7.32
C THR A 34 7.75 5.01 -6.22
N PRO A 35 7.59 5.62 -5.04
CA PRO A 35 8.56 5.47 -3.95
C PRO A 35 8.55 4.06 -3.33
N ILE A 36 7.51 3.26 -3.63
CA ILE A 36 7.36 1.89 -3.14
C ILE A 36 8.42 0.99 -3.81
N PRO A 37 9.26 0.27 -3.04
CA PRO A 37 10.30 -0.61 -3.59
C PRO A 37 9.75 -1.79 -4.40
N LEU A 38 8.66 -2.40 -3.94
CA LEU A 38 8.00 -3.49 -4.64
C LEU A 38 7.25 -2.95 -5.88
N LYS A 39 7.96 -2.88 -7.01
CA LYS A 39 7.54 -2.28 -8.30
C LYS A 39 6.45 -3.08 -9.04
N LEU A 40 5.32 -3.34 -8.38
CA LEU A 40 4.19 -4.02 -9.01
C LEU A 40 3.55 -3.17 -10.12
N ASP A 41 2.86 -3.82 -11.06
CA ASP A 41 2.20 -3.15 -12.20
C ASP A 41 0.87 -2.45 -11.83
N ARG A 42 0.52 -2.41 -10.53
CA ARG A 42 -0.68 -1.76 -10.02
C ARG A 42 -0.41 -1.13 -8.65
N PRO A 43 -1.20 -0.11 -8.26
CA PRO A 43 -1.11 0.45 -6.91
C PRO A 43 -1.60 -0.56 -5.84
N PRO A 44 -1.19 -0.39 -4.58
CA PRO A 44 -1.82 -1.07 -3.45
C PRO A 44 -3.29 -0.64 -3.33
N SER A 45 -4.14 -1.58 -2.95
CA SER A 45 -5.60 -1.39 -2.84
C SER A 45 -6.11 -1.79 -1.46
N LEU A 46 -7.35 -1.40 -1.13
CA LEU A 46 -8.03 -1.85 0.09
C LEU A 46 -8.11 -3.38 0.18
N LEU A 47 -8.20 -4.05 -0.97
CA LEU A 47 -8.27 -5.51 -1.05
C LEU A 47 -6.96 -6.19 -0.63
N ASP A 48 -5.81 -5.53 -0.76
CA ASP A 48 -4.51 -6.10 -0.35
C ASP A 48 -4.38 -6.16 1.17
N HIS A 49 -4.89 -5.15 1.89
CA HIS A 49 -5.05 -5.21 3.34
C HIS A 49 -5.99 -6.35 3.74
N ALA A 50 -7.16 -6.44 3.08
CA ALA A 50 -8.16 -7.45 3.38
C ALA A 50 -7.62 -8.88 3.16
N ARG A 51 -6.84 -9.12 2.11
CA ARG A 51 -6.18 -10.41 1.85
C ARG A 51 -5.22 -10.81 2.97
N THR A 52 -4.40 -9.87 3.45
CA THR A 52 -3.49 -10.14 4.57
C THR A 52 -4.26 -10.45 5.85
N ALA A 53 -5.33 -9.70 6.13
CA ALA A 53 -6.20 -9.96 7.28
C ALA A 53 -6.88 -11.34 7.17
N LEU A 54 -7.38 -11.71 5.99
CA LEU A 54 -7.99 -13.02 5.74
C LEU A 54 -7.01 -14.17 5.93
N PHE A 55 -5.76 -14.02 5.48
CA PHE A 55 -4.71 -15.00 5.76
C PHE A 55 -4.45 -15.13 7.26
N MET A 56 -4.35 -14.02 7.99
CA MET A 56 -4.05 -14.03 9.42
C MET A 56 -5.14 -14.69 10.28
N VAL A 57 -6.38 -14.81 9.79
CA VAL A 57 -7.47 -15.49 10.49
C VAL A 57 -7.76 -16.90 9.93
N SER A 58 -7.01 -17.35 8.92
CA SER A 58 -7.18 -18.71 8.37
C SER A 58 -6.36 -19.75 9.14
N ASP A 59 -6.70 -21.03 8.93
CA ASP A 59 -5.95 -22.15 9.49
C ASP A 59 -4.49 -22.20 9.00
N ASP A 60 -4.18 -21.57 7.86
CA ASP A 60 -2.82 -21.51 7.32
C ASP A 60 -1.88 -20.69 8.23
N ALA A 61 -2.43 -19.79 9.03
CA ALA A 61 -1.70 -18.99 10.01
C ALA A 61 -1.64 -19.64 11.41
N ALA A 62 -1.93 -20.95 11.55
CA ALA A 62 -2.06 -21.63 12.84
C ALA A 62 -0.85 -21.49 13.80
N TYR A 63 0.35 -21.24 13.28
CA TYR A 63 1.56 -21.01 14.07
C TYR A 63 1.98 -19.53 14.18
N MET A 64 1.10 -18.60 13.81
CA MET A 64 1.35 -17.17 13.87
C MET A 64 0.52 -16.51 14.96
N SER A 65 1.20 -15.84 15.90
CA SER A 65 0.55 -15.02 16.93
C SER A 65 1.44 -13.85 17.33
N GLY A 66 0.83 -12.76 17.79
CA GLY A 66 1.53 -11.54 18.23
C GLY A 66 2.30 -10.82 17.11
N GLN A 67 1.99 -11.10 15.85
CA GLN A 67 2.68 -10.49 14.70
C GLN A 67 2.05 -9.15 14.32
N ILE A 68 2.91 -8.22 13.89
CA ILE A 68 2.51 -6.98 13.21
C ILE A 68 3.01 -7.10 11.77
N ILE A 69 2.10 -7.02 10.80
CA ILE A 69 2.43 -7.16 9.38
C ILE A 69 2.13 -5.86 8.63
N SER A 70 3.15 -5.30 7.99
CA SER A 70 3.01 -4.20 7.03
C SER A 70 2.49 -4.75 5.70
N SER A 71 1.16 -4.80 5.53
CA SER A 71 0.53 -5.55 4.43
C SER A 71 0.61 -4.91 3.03
N CYS A 72 0.85 -3.59 2.94
CA CYS A 72 0.70 -2.83 1.69
C CYS A 72 1.80 -1.78 1.44
N ASP A 73 2.84 -1.74 2.28
CA ASP A 73 3.90 -0.73 2.15
C ASP A 73 4.90 -1.06 1.03
N GLY A 74 4.87 -2.29 0.51
CA GLY A 74 5.78 -2.79 -0.52
C GLY A 74 7.26 -2.63 -0.14
N GLY A 75 7.56 -2.69 1.16
CA GLY A 75 8.90 -2.50 1.71
C GLY A 75 9.30 -1.05 1.97
N THR A 76 8.40 -0.07 1.78
CA THR A 76 8.70 1.34 2.06
C THR A 76 9.12 1.55 3.51
N LEU A 77 8.47 0.89 4.47
CA LEU A 77 8.78 1.04 5.90
C LEU A 77 10.00 0.22 6.34
N ALA A 78 10.52 -0.65 5.47
CA ALA A 78 11.77 -1.37 5.70
C ALA A 78 13.01 -0.57 5.28
N ARG A 79 12.84 0.61 4.66
CA ARG A 79 13.93 1.49 4.23
C ARG A 79 14.15 2.64 5.20
N VAL A 80 15.39 3.11 5.27
CA VAL A 80 15.73 4.37 5.93
C VAL A 80 15.23 5.55 5.09
N SER A 81 14.90 6.66 5.74
CA SER A 81 14.36 7.87 5.10
C SER A 81 15.42 8.73 4.38
N ILE A 82 16.58 8.16 4.06
CA ILE A 82 17.67 8.86 3.38
C ILE A 82 17.41 8.75 1.87
N PRO A 83 17.27 9.87 1.13
CA PRO A 83 17.13 9.82 -0.32
C PRO A 83 18.47 9.49 -0.96
N PHE A 84 18.54 8.41 -1.73
CA PHE A 84 19.68 8.10 -2.58
C PHE A 84 19.39 8.50 -4.04
N PRO A 85 20.40 8.89 -4.85
CA PRO A 85 20.20 9.23 -6.25
C PRO A 85 19.45 8.16 -7.05
N GLU A 86 19.68 6.89 -6.73
CA GLU A 86 19.06 5.73 -7.39
C GLU A 86 17.55 5.61 -7.07
N ASP A 87 17.05 6.27 -6.03
CA ASP A 87 15.63 6.22 -5.62
C ASP A 87 14.71 7.10 -6.47
N GLN A 88 15.26 8.02 -7.26
CA GLN A 88 14.46 8.92 -8.10
C GLN A 88 13.67 8.17 -9.18
N GLY A 89 14.08 6.93 -9.48
CA GLY A 89 13.42 6.11 -10.48
C GLY A 89 13.57 6.66 -11.90
N THR A 90 12.89 6.04 -12.85
CA THR A 90 12.82 6.51 -14.23
C THR A 90 11.41 6.24 -14.72
N PRO A 91 10.68 7.24 -15.26
CA PRO A 91 9.32 7.05 -15.76
C PRO A 91 9.20 5.86 -16.69
N SER A 92 8.17 5.04 -16.49
CA SER A 92 7.96 3.80 -17.25
C SER A 92 6.69 3.79 -18.09
N LEU A 93 5.89 4.85 -18.00
CA LEU A 93 4.64 5.07 -18.74
C LEU A 93 4.73 6.31 -19.64
#